data_AF-A0A817XAQ9-F1
#
_entry.id   AF-A0A817XAQ9-F1
#
_cell.length_a   1.000
_cell.length_b   1.000
_cell.length_c   1.000
_cell.angle_alpha   90.00
_cell.angle_beta   90.00
_cell.angle_gamma   90.00
#
_symmetry.space_group_name_H-M   'P 1'
#
loop_
_entity.id
_entity.type
_entity.pdbx_description
1 polymer ?
#
loop_
_entity_poly.entity_id
_entity_poly.type
_entity_poly.pdbx_seq_one_letter_code
_entity_poly.pdbx_strand_id
1 'polypeptide(L)'
;MLNKEETQKLVEKCHHEGVTVTSAVSSAILCAASMHVKSEDDRPSALRMSIGADTRRRCVPPISNHDLSYQVSGILPFIIPTRDIPATSEGMWQLAKIFGDFVKTSVNAGQILALGMIMGKIFQKTLGPPNFSELPTCGISSWGVLSFSEDYGRWKLAAMTPFVNMIKGAMPFATLQTVNGILTIMYIGAAPLIPIDILENLRDDTMQKLHQMIED
;
A
#
# COMPACT_ATOMS: atom_id res chain seq x y z
N MET A 1 2.15 -11.68 -7.28
CA MET A 1 3.58 -11.69 -6.89
C MET A 1 4.37 -11.47 -8.16
N LEU A 2 5.49 -10.75 -8.10
CA LEU A 2 6.45 -10.69 -9.20
C LEU A 2 7.62 -11.60 -8.88
N ASN A 3 8.08 -12.37 -9.87
CA ASN A 3 9.26 -13.21 -9.73
C ASN A 3 10.55 -12.35 -9.68
N LYS A 4 11.73 -12.98 -9.56
CA LYS A 4 13.02 -12.26 -9.44
C LYS A 4 13.31 -11.37 -10.65
N GLU A 5 13.03 -11.84 -11.86
CA GLU A 5 13.26 -11.09 -13.10
C GLU A 5 12.29 -9.91 -13.24
N GLU A 6 10.99 -10.15 -13.03
CA GLU A 6 9.96 -9.12 -13.09
C GLU A 6 10.18 -8.04 -12.02
N THR A 7 10.56 -8.45 -10.80
CA THR A 7 10.89 -7.52 -9.71
C THR A 7 12.09 -6.66 -10.08
N GLN A 8 13.13 -7.24 -10.69
CA GLN A 8 14.29 -6.48 -11.14
C GLN A 8 13.93 -5.48 -12.23
N LYS A 9 13.14 -5.89 -13.24
CA LYS A 9 12.64 -4.97 -14.29
C LYS A 9 11.83 -3.82 -13.70
N LEU A 10 10.95 -4.10 -12.75
CA LEU A 10 10.17 -3.06 -12.06
C LEU A 10 11.09 -2.09 -11.30
N VAL A 11 12.10 -2.59 -10.59
CA VAL A 11 13.08 -1.76 -9.86
C VAL A 11 13.85 -0.86 -10.82
N GLU A 12 14.29 -1.38 -11.97
CA GLU A 12 15.00 -0.62 -12.99
C GLU A 12 14.13 0.47 -13.61
N LYS A 13 12.87 0.15 -13.96
CA LYS A 13 11.89 1.14 -14.44
C LYS A 13 11.60 2.20 -13.39
N CYS A 14 11.40 1.82 -12.13
CA CYS A 14 11.23 2.77 -11.03
C CYS A 14 12.44 3.73 -10.91
N HIS A 15 13.66 3.20 -11.05
CA HIS A 15 14.88 4.01 -11.02
C HIS A 15 14.93 5.00 -12.20
N HIS A 16 14.60 4.54 -13.41
CA HIS A 16 14.52 5.37 -14.60
C HIS A 16 13.51 6.51 -14.45
N GLU A 17 12.34 6.20 -13.90
CA GLU A 17 11.25 7.15 -13.67
C GLU A 17 11.44 8.02 -12.42
N GLY A 18 12.49 7.77 -11.62
CA GLY A 18 12.75 8.52 -10.39
C GLY A 18 11.70 8.31 -9.28
N VAL A 19 11.07 7.13 -9.24
CA VAL A 19 10.06 6.76 -8.24
C VAL A 19 10.49 5.57 -7.39
N THR A 20 9.76 5.31 -6.30
CA THR A 20 9.96 4.09 -5.51
C THR A 20 9.06 2.95 -6.00
N VAL A 21 9.45 1.69 -5.74
CA VAL A 21 8.59 0.53 -5.99
C VAL A 21 7.25 0.65 -5.27
N THR A 22 7.24 1.15 -4.02
CA THR A 22 6.00 1.42 -3.28
C THR A 22 5.09 2.37 -4.04
N SER A 23 5.64 3.45 -4.59
CA SER A 23 4.87 4.43 -5.37
C SER A 23 4.29 3.83 -6.66
N ALA A 24 5.08 3.03 -7.37
CA ALA A 24 4.61 2.35 -8.58
C ALA A 24 3.48 1.36 -8.27
N VAL A 25 3.66 0.54 -7.23
CA VAL A 25 2.62 -0.40 -6.76
C VAL A 25 1.38 0.33 -6.28
N SER A 26 1.51 1.44 -5.54
CA SER A 26 0.37 2.26 -5.13
C SER A 26 -0.40 2.84 -6.31
N SER A 27 0.31 3.29 -7.35
CA SER A 27 -0.31 3.75 -8.60
C SER A 27 -1.11 2.64 -9.27
N ALA A 28 -0.53 1.45 -9.42
CA ALA A 28 -1.22 0.28 -9.96
C ALA A 28 -2.45 -0.13 -9.13
N ILE A 29 -2.37 -0.09 -7.79
CA ILE A 29 -3.51 -0.37 -6.90
C ILE A 29 -4.62 0.66 -7.07
N LEU A 30 -4.28 1.96 -7.18
CA LEU A 30 -5.28 3.01 -7.41
C LEU A 30 -5.98 2.83 -8.76
N CYS A 31 -5.21 2.51 -9.81
CA CYS A 31 -5.77 2.18 -11.12
C CYS A 31 -6.70 0.97 -11.07
N ALA A 32 -6.29 -0.13 -10.41
CA ALA A 32 -7.12 -1.31 -10.24
C ALA A 32 -8.39 -1.01 -9.41
N ALA A 33 -8.25 -0.31 -8.27
CA ALA A 33 -9.39 0.06 -7.43
C ALA A 33 -10.41 0.94 -8.19
N SER A 34 -9.95 1.82 -9.09
CA SER A 34 -10.84 2.65 -9.91
C SER A 34 -11.78 1.84 -10.79
N MET A 35 -11.37 0.64 -11.21
CA MET A 35 -12.17 -0.26 -12.06
C MET A 35 -13.34 -0.89 -11.29
N HIS A 36 -13.26 -0.94 -9.96
CA HIS A 36 -14.28 -1.55 -9.10
C HIS A 36 -15.16 -0.53 -8.37
N VAL A 37 -14.78 0.74 -8.34
CA VAL A 37 -15.59 1.81 -7.76
C VAL A 37 -16.60 2.28 -8.80
N LYS A 38 -17.88 1.96 -8.59
CA LYS A 38 -18.97 2.48 -9.41
C LYS A 38 -19.03 4.00 -9.23
N SER A 39 -18.83 4.75 -10.32
CA SER A 39 -19.28 6.13 -10.35
C SER A 39 -20.80 6.09 -10.47
N GLU A 40 -21.54 6.46 -9.41
CA GLU A 40 -22.95 6.81 -9.60
C GLU A 40 -22.98 8.07 -10.48
N ASP A 41 -23.84 8.04 -11.51
CA ASP A 41 -23.92 9.11 -12.52
C ASP A 41 -23.95 10.51 -11.87
N ASP A 42 -23.04 11.37 -12.34
CA ASP A 42 -22.83 12.78 -11.97
C ASP A 42 -22.34 13.12 -10.55
N ARG A 43 -22.08 12.16 -9.65
CA ARG A 43 -21.47 12.47 -8.35
C ARG A 43 -19.94 12.39 -8.40
N PRO A 44 -19.21 13.45 -8.01
CA PRO A 44 -17.76 13.38 -7.85
C PRO A 44 -17.39 12.26 -6.88
N SER A 45 -16.67 11.25 -7.37
CA SER A 45 -16.08 10.20 -6.55
C SER A 45 -14.56 10.38 -6.48
N ALA A 46 -13.97 9.91 -5.40
CA ALA A 46 -12.53 9.95 -5.19
C ALA A 46 -12.05 8.66 -4.51
N LEU A 47 -10.89 8.18 -4.93
CA LEU A 47 -10.19 7.11 -4.25
C LEU A 47 -9.40 7.69 -3.09
N ARG A 48 -9.50 7.03 -1.94
CA ARG A 48 -8.78 7.38 -0.72
C ARG A 48 -7.89 6.22 -0.32
N MET A 49 -6.57 6.39 -0.38
CA MET A 49 -5.61 5.35 0.01
C MET A 49 -5.00 5.70 1.36
N SER A 50 -5.20 4.84 2.36
CA SER A 50 -4.46 4.93 3.62
C SER A 50 -3.05 4.39 3.47
N ILE A 51 -2.08 4.98 4.17
CA ILE A 51 -0.67 4.69 3.98
C ILE A 51 -0.01 4.49 5.34
N GLY A 52 0.42 3.26 5.59
CA GLY A 52 1.27 2.92 6.72
C GLY A 52 2.69 3.48 6.54
N ALA A 53 3.31 3.91 7.64
CA ALA A 53 4.64 4.49 7.60
C ALA A 53 5.48 4.06 8.82
N ASP A 54 6.73 3.65 8.60
CA ASP A 54 7.66 3.27 9.66
C ASP A 54 7.96 4.45 10.62
N THR A 55 7.78 4.28 11.93
CA THR A 55 8.16 5.33 12.89
C THR A 55 9.50 5.12 13.57
N ARG A 56 10.08 3.91 13.46
CA ARG A 56 11.28 3.51 14.21
C ARG A 56 12.46 4.43 13.95
N ARG A 57 12.68 4.77 12.68
CA ARG A 57 13.75 5.68 12.22
C ARG A 57 13.54 7.14 12.64
N ARG A 58 12.38 7.46 13.19
CA ARG A 58 11.95 8.82 13.57
C ARG A 58 11.88 9.02 15.09
N CYS A 59 12.07 7.96 15.87
CA CYS A 59 12.29 8.06 17.30
C CYS A 59 13.66 8.68 17.59
N VAL A 60 13.81 9.29 18.77
CA VAL A 60 15.09 9.82 19.26
C VAL A 60 15.40 9.17 20.62
N PRO A 61 16.33 8.20 20.70
CA PRO A 61 17.10 7.62 19.58
C PRO A 61 16.24 6.75 18.65
N PRO A 62 16.68 6.50 17.41
CA PRO A 62 16.01 5.57 16.50
C PRO A 62 15.92 4.16 17.10
N ILE A 63 14.78 3.49 16.92
CA ILE A 63 14.58 2.12 17.41
C ILE A 63 15.16 1.14 16.38
N SER A 64 16.07 0.27 16.81
CA SER A 64 16.77 -0.66 15.91
C SER A 64 15.86 -1.80 15.44
N ASN A 65 16.03 -2.32 14.23
CA ASN A 65 15.15 -3.36 13.67
C ASN A 65 15.05 -4.66 14.49
N HIS A 66 16.00 -4.92 15.40
CA HIS A 66 15.98 -6.11 16.27
C HIS A 66 15.10 -5.96 17.52
N ASP A 67 14.70 -4.73 17.87
CA ASP A 67 13.86 -4.51 19.05
C ASP A 67 12.39 -4.82 18.75
N LEU A 68 11.72 -5.50 19.68
CA LEU A 68 10.28 -5.68 19.59
C LEU A 68 9.58 -4.36 19.96
N SER A 69 8.81 -3.80 19.02
CA SER A 69 7.97 -2.63 19.28
C SER A 69 6.68 -2.72 18.50
N TYR A 70 5.56 -2.35 19.13
CA TYR A 70 4.28 -2.18 18.45
C TYR A 70 4.00 -0.69 18.28
N GLN A 71 3.93 -0.24 17.02
CA GLN A 71 3.71 1.16 16.68
C GLN A 71 2.57 1.25 15.66
N VAL A 72 1.55 2.03 15.99
CA VAL A 72 0.48 2.35 15.05
C VAL A 72 0.84 3.68 14.40
N SER A 73 0.97 3.66 13.08
CA SER A 73 1.46 4.82 12.35
C SER A 73 1.04 4.82 10.90
N GLY A 74 0.93 6.03 10.38
CA GLY A 74 0.60 6.30 8.99
C GLY A 74 0.63 7.80 8.75
N ILE A 75 0.46 8.18 7.50
CA ILE A 75 0.24 9.57 7.11
C ILE A 75 -1.23 9.77 6.75
N LEU A 76 -1.63 11.02 6.51
CA LEU A 76 -2.98 11.30 6.03
C LEU A 76 -3.25 10.53 4.72
N PRO A 77 -4.51 10.11 4.47
CA PRO A 77 -4.83 9.39 3.25
C PRO A 77 -4.49 10.20 2.00
N PHE A 78 -3.93 9.53 1.00
CA PHE A 78 -3.81 10.09 -0.35
C PHE A 78 -5.18 10.08 -1.01
N ILE A 79 -5.60 11.21 -1.60
CA ILE A 79 -6.92 11.37 -2.21
C ILE A 79 -6.74 11.79 -3.66
N ILE A 80 -7.39 11.07 -4.58
CA ILE A 80 -7.40 11.38 -6.01
C ILE A 80 -8.82 11.22 -6.57
N PRO A 81 -9.35 12.20 -7.32
CA PRO A 81 -10.63 12.03 -8.01
C PRO A 81 -10.58 10.83 -8.97
N THR A 82 -11.64 10.01 -9.00
CA THR A 82 -11.65 8.79 -9.82
C THR A 82 -11.46 9.10 -11.32
N ARG A 83 -11.96 10.26 -11.77
CA ARG A 83 -11.79 10.75 -13.16
C ARG A 83 -10.34 11.13 -13.53
N ASP A 84 -9.49 11.37 -12.54
CA ASP A 84 -8.09 11.74 -12.74
C ASP A 84 -7.17 10.50 -12.72
N ILE A 85 -7.74 9.30 -12.55
CA ILE A 85 -7.00 8.04 -12.60
C ILE A 85 -6.59 7.75 -14.05
N PRO A 86 -5.29 7.54 -14.31
CA PRO A 86 -4.79 7.32 -15.67
C PRO A 86 -5.13 5.92 -16.18
N ALA A 87 -5.30 5.83 -17.50
CA ALA A 87 -5.48 4.56 -18.21
C ALA A 87 -4.22 4.09 -18.95
N THR A 88 -3.20 4.96 -19.10
CA THR A 88 -1.96 4.70 -19.83
C THR A 88 -0.79 4.43 -18.89
N SER A 89 0.23 3.70 -19.35
CA SER A 89 1.45 3.44 -18.58
C SER A 89 2.17 4.74 -18.16
N GLU A 90 2.36 5.67 -19.10
CA GLU A 90 2.93 6.99 -18.80
C GLU A 90 2.16 7.73 -17.71
N GLY A 91 0.82 7.71 -17.79
CA GLY A 91 -0.04 8.32 -16.77
C GLY A 91 0.11 7.62 -15.41
N MET A 92 0.23 6.29 -15.39
CA MET A 92 0.46 5.53 -14.15
C MET A 92 1.81 5.87 -13.51
N TRP A 93 2.86 6.06 -14.30
CA TRP A 93 4.16 6.54 -13.80
C TRP A 93 4.07 7.97 -13.24
N GLN A 94 3.31 8.85 -13.90
CA GLN A 94 3.06 10.20 -13.37
C GLN A 94 2.27 10.16 -12.05
N LEU A 95 1.26 9.29 -11.93
CA LEU A 95 0.55 9.07 -10.68
C LEU A 95 1.48 8.52 -9.59
N ALA A 96 2.42 7.63 -9.93
CA ALA A 96 3.44 7.14 -8.99
C ALA A 96 4.33 8.29 -8.47
N LYS A 97 4.74 9.22 -9.33
CA LYS A 97 5.50 10.42 -8.94
C LYS A 97 4.71 11.28 -7.95
N ILE A 98 3.46 11.61 -8.29
CA ILE A 98 2.56 12.41 -7.44
C ILE A 98 2.36 11.74 -6.07
N PHE A 99 2.12 10.43 -6.05
CA PHE A 99 1.97 9.67 -4.81
C PHE A 99 3.27 9.68 -3.98
N GLY A 100 4.43 9.47 -4.61
CA GLY A 100 5.74 9.51 -3.95
C GLY A 100 6.03 10.87 -3.31
N ASP A 101 5.76 11.95 -4.04
CA ASP A 101 5.92 13.32 -3.54
C ASP A 101 4.99 13.64 -2.37
N PHE A 102 3.74 13.16 -2.43
CA PHE A 102 2.79 13.26 -1.32
C PHE A 102 3.31 12.55 -0.06
N VAL A 103 3.79 11.31 -0.20
CA VAL A 103 4.35 10.53 0.91
C VAL A 103 5.55 11.27 1.51
N LYS A 104 6.51 11.68 0.68
CA LYS A 104 7.72 12.39 1.10
C LYS A 104 7.39 13.68 1.84
N THR A 105 6.47 14.49 1.31
CA THR A 105 6.04 15.74 1.93
C THR A 105 5.35 15.50 3.28
N SER A 106 4.45 14.51 3.35
CA SER A 106 3.73 14.15 4.57
C SER A 106 4.65 13.64 5.67
N VAL A 107 5.65 12.83 5.29
CA VAL A 107 6.72 12.37 6.18
C VAL A 107 7.53 13.55 6.72
N ASN A 108 7.98 14.45 5.85
CA ASN A 108 8.80 15.61 6.23
C ASN A 108 8.03 16.59 7.12
N ALA A 109 6.72 16.69 6.94
CA ALA A 109 5.82 17.47 7.79
C ALA A 109 5.53 16.81 9.16
N GLY A 110 6.09 15.64 9.45
CA GLY A 110 5.90 14.96 10.75
C GLY A 110 4.52 14.32 10.93
N GLN A 111 3.74 14.13 9.86
CA GLN A 111 2.37 13.60 9.96
C GLN A 111 2.31 12.21 10.60
N ILE A 112 3.38 11.42 10.48
CA ILE A 112 3.48 10.06 11.04
C ILE A 112 3.17 10.04 12.54
N LEU A 113 3.72 10.99 13.29
CA LEU A 113 3.51 11.08 14.74
C LEU A 113 2.16 11.73 15.06
N ALA A 114 1.73 12.69 14.23
CA ALA A 114 0.45 13.38 14.39
C ALA A 114 -0.74 12.43 14.23
N LEU A 115 -0.73 11.52 13.25
CA LEU A 115 -1.81 10.57 13.05
C LEU A 115 -1.96 9.66 14.27
N GLY A 116 -0.87 9.17 14.86
CA GLY A 116 -0.94 8.36 16.09
C GLY A 116 -1.69 9.07 17.22
N MET A 117 -1.45 10.36 17.42
CA MET A 117 -2.16 11.17 18.42
C MET A 117 -3.65 11.38 18.07
N ILE A 118 -3.96 11.58 16.79
CA ILE A 118 -5.33 11.81 16.32
C ILE A 118 -6.16 10.52 16.33
N MET A 119 -5.54 9.37 16.02
CA MET A 119 -6.22 8.07 15.97
C MET A 119 -6.89 7.72 17.29
N GLY A 120 -6.29 8.07 18.44
CA GLY A 120 -6.93 7.89 19.74
C GLY A 120 -8.27 8.64 19.85
N LYS A 121 -8.35 9.87 19.32
CA LYS A 121 -9.60 10.65 19.28
C LYS A 121 -10.59 10.10 18.27
N ILE A 122 -10.12 9.61 17.12
CA ILE A 122 -10.97 8.94 16.12
C ILE A 122 -11.59 7.67 16.73
N PHE A 123 -10.79 6.83 17.39
CA PHE A 123 -11.27 5.62 18.07
C PHE A 123 -12.29 5.93 19.17
N GLN A 124 -12.08 6.98 19.96
CA GLN A 124 -13.05 7.41 20.97
C GLN A 124 -14.38 7.84 20.33
N LYS A 125 -14.35 8.55 19.19
CA LYS A 125 -15.56 8.95 18.46
C LYS A 125 -16.24 7.80 17.72
N THR A 126 -15.52 6.74 17.39
CA THR A 126 -16.03 5.56 16.69
C THR A 126 -16.46 4.43 17.64
N LEU A 127 -16.63 4.72 18.94
CA LEU A 127 -17.40 3.90 19.87
C LEU A 127 -18.90 3.98 19.51
N GLY A 128 -19.27 3.39 18.37
CA GLY A 128 -20.61 3.37 17.80
C GLY A 128 -20.64 2.50 16.53
N PRO A 129 -21.77 2.41 15.82
CA PRO A 129 -21.82 1.73 14.54
C PRO A 129 -20.79 2.32 13.56
N PRO A 130 -20.06 1.48 12.80
CA PRO A 130 -19.06 1.98 11.86
C PRO A 130 -19.70 2.89 10.80
N ASN A 131 -19.21 4.13 10.69
CA ASN A 131 -19.54 5.00 9.57
C ASN A 131 -18.60 4.67 8.40
N PHE A 132 -19.08 3.91 7.42
CA PHE A 132 -18.30 3.49 6.27
C PHE A 132 -18.02 4.61 5.26
N SER A 133 -18.76 5.73 5.29
CA SER A 133 -18.61 6.83 4.32
C SER A 133 -17.30 7.61 4.44
N GLU A 134 -16.63 7.53 5.59
CA GLU A 134 -15.37 8.21 5.85
C GLU A 134 -14.14 7.31 5.69
N LEU A 135 -14.36 6.02 5.43
CA LEU A 135 -13.27 5.06 5.33
C LEU A 135 -12.47 5.27 4.05
N PRO A 136 -11.15 5.00 4.09
CA PRO A 136 -10.38 4.91 2.87
C PRO A 136 -10.90 3.79 1.98
N THR A 137 -10.79 3.97 0.66
CA THR A 137 -11.14 2.96 -0.34
C THR A 137 -10.25 1.73 -0.22
N CYS A 138 -8.96 1.93 0.06
CA CYS A 138 -7.99 0.88 0.31
C CYS A 138 -6.86 1.39 1.21
N GLY A 139 -5.96 0.49 1.62
CA GLY A 139 -4.74 0.86 2.31
C GLY A 139 -3.51 0.12 1.79
N ILE A 140 -2.35 0.69 2.04
CA ILE A 140 -1.06 0.05 1.77
C ILE A 140 -0.10 0.20 2.95
N SER A 141 0.69 -0.84 3.21
CA SER A 141 1.87 -0.77 4.07
C SER A 141 3.06 -1.41 3.37
N SER A 142 4.14 -0.65 3.20
CA SER A 142 5.38 -1.15 2.61
C SER A 142 6.39 -1.49 3.69
N TRP A 143 6.84 -2.74 3.68
CA TRP A 143 7.88 -3.27 4.57
C TRP A 143 9.25 -3.25 3.91
N GLY A 144 9.30 -2.84 2.63
CA GLY A 144 10.53 -2.69 1.86
C GLY A 144 11.24 -4.01 1.60
N VAL A 145 12.56 -3.93 1.45
CA VAL A 145 13.43 -5.10 1.26
C VAL A 145 13.80 -5.66 2.62
N LEU A 146 13.51 -6.95 2.82
CA LEU A 146 13.75 -7.66 4.07
C LEU A 146 14.96 -8.57 3.93
N SER A 147 15.87 -8.49 4.91
CA SER A 147 17.18 -9.14 4.89
C SER A 147 17.16 -10.60 5.33
N PHE A 148 16.20 -11.39 4.86
CA PHE A 148 16.18 -12.84 5.09
C PHE A 148 17.13 -13.55 4.13
N SER A 149 17.72 -14.67 4.56
CA SER A 149 18.55 -15.52 3.70
C SER A 149 17.65 -16.45 2.88
N GLU A 150 18.05 -16.81 1.66
CA GLU A 150 17.43 -17.91 0.91
C GLU A 150 17.85 -19.28 1.46
N ASP A 151 19.06 -19.37 1.99
CA ASP A 151 19.69 -20.61 2.45
C ASP A 151 19.97 -20.57 3.96
N TYR A 152 19.42 -21.55 4.67
CA TYR A 152 19.64 -21.83 6.10
C TYR A 152 20.17 -23.26 6.31
N GLY A 153 20.98 -23.76 5.38
CA GLY A 153 21.58 -25.09 5.38
C GLY A 153 20.63 -26.16 4.84
N ARG A 154 20.00 -26.94 5.73
CA ARG A 154 19.03 -27.96 5.31
C ARG A 154 17.67 -27.37 4.90
N TRP A 155 17.44 -26.11 5.24
CA TRP A 155 16.19 -25.40 4.98
C TRP A 155 16.44 -24.30 3.96
N LYS A 156 15.53 -24.19 2.99
CA LYS A 156 15.47 -23.06 2.06
C LYS A 156 14.23 -22.24 2.35
N LEU A 157 14.38 -20.92 2.39
CA LEU A 157 13.24 -20.02 2.53
C LEU A 157 12.51 -19.93 1.19
N ALA A 158 11.42 -20.68 1.05
CA ALA A 158 10.65 -20.74 -0.20
C ALA A 158 9.78 -19.49 -0.42
N ALA A 159 9.14 -18.99 0.64
CA ALA A 159 8.28 -17.82 0.59
C ALA A 159 8.11 -17.21 1.98
N MET A 160 7.70 -15.94 2.01
CA MET A 160 7.28 -15.27 3.23
C MET A 160 5.94 -14.59 2.99
N THR A 161 4.98 -14.88 3.86
CA THR A 161 3.63 -14.31 3.78
C THR A 161 3.42 -13.42 4.99
N PRO A 162 3.20 -12.10 4.78
CA PRO A 162 2.86 -11.22 5.88
C PRO A 162 1.50 -11.62 6.47
N PHE A 163 1.23 -11.28 7.72
CA PHE A 163 -0.11 -11.40 8.29
C PHE A 163 -0.44 -10.12 9.03
N VAL A 164 -1.63 -9.58 8.78
CA VAL A 164 -2.14 -8.38 9.45
C VAL A 164 -3.47 -8.73 10.06
N ASN A 165 -3.62 -8.37 11.33
CA ASN A 165 -4.91 -8.50 12.01
C ASN A 165 -5.88 -7.44 11.47
N MET A 166 -6.87 -7.89 10.71
CA MET A 166 -7.94 -7.07 10.13
C MET A 166 -9.24 -7.15 10.94
N ILE A 167 -9.21 -7.53 12.21
CA ILE A 167 -10.40 -7.46 13.08
C ILE A 167 -10.88 -6.00 13.11
N LYS A 168 -12.08 -5.75 12.56
CA LYS A 168 -12.68 -4.43 12.28
C LYS A 168 -12.09 -3.64 11.10
N GLY A 169 -11.28 -4.26 10.26
CA GLY A 169 -10.85 -3.71 8.98
C GLY A 169 -12.02 -3.67 8.01
N ALA A 170 -12.37 -2.48 7.53
CA ALA A 170 -13.53 -2.24 6.67
C ALA A 170 -13.15 -1.77 5.26
N MET A 171 -11.88 -1.94 4.89
CA MET A 171 -11.35 -1.69 3.55
C MET A 171 -10.30 -2.76 3.18
N PRO A 172 -10.11 -3.06 1.89
CA PRO A 172 -8.97 -3.85 1.43
C PRO A 172 -7.65 -3.22 1.85
N PHE A 173 -6.71 -4.04 2.31
CA PHE A 173 -5.39 -3.60 2.72
C PHE A 173 -4.31 -4.41 2.02
N ALA A 174 -3.39 -3.71 1.35
CA ALA A 174 -2.25 -4.29 0.69
C ALA A 174 -1.01 -4.19 1.59
N THR A 175 -0.21 -5.26 1.62
CA THR A 175 1.14 -5.22 2.17
C THR A 175 2.14 -5.51 1.07
N LEU A 176 3.26 -4.78 1.10
CA LEU A 176 4.33 -4.88 0.10
C LEU A 176 5.63 -5.27 0.79
N GLN A 177 6.29 -6.31 0.30
CA GLN A 177 7.62 -6.70 0.78
C GLN A 177 8.43 -7.35 -0.33
N THR A 178 9.76 -7.21 -0.24
CA THR A 178 10.70 -7.91 -1.11
C THR A 178 11.59 -8.82 -0.28
N VAL A 179 11.60 -10.11 -0.62
CA VAL A 179 12.45 -11.12 0.01
C VAL A 179 13.17 -11.90 -1.09
N ASN A 180 14.50 -12.00 -1.02
CA ASN A 180 15.31 -12.73 -2.01
C ASN A 180 15.02 -12.30 -3.47
N GLY A 181 14.77 -11.01 -3.70
CA GLY A 181 14.46 -10.46 -5.03
C GLY A 181 13.05 -10.73 -5.53
N ILE A 182 12.16 -11.33 -4.72
CA ILE A 182 10.76 -11.57 -5.08
C ILE A 182 9.89 -10.51 -4.42
N LEU A 183 9.11 -9.76 -5.21
CA LEU A 183 8.13 -8.81 -4.70
C LEU A 183 6.79 -9.50 -4.41
N THR A 184 6.39 -9.46 -3.14
CA THR A 184 5.09 -9.94 -2.69
C THR A 184 4.17 -8.76 -2.40
N ILE A 185 3.02 -8.76 -3.07
CA ILE A 185 1.89 -7.87 -2.81
C ILE A 185 0.76 -8.75 -2.29
N MET A 186 0.38 -8.56 -1.03
CA MET A 186 -0.66 -9.37 -0.40
C MET A 186 -1.85 -8.50 -0.03
N TYR A 187 -3.04 -8.92 -0.45
CA TYR A 187 -4.31 -8.27 -0.13
C TYR A 187 -4.99 -8.98 1.03
N ILE A 188 -5.51 -8.19 1.95
CA ILE A 188 -6.12 -8.65 3.19
C ILE A 188 -7.42 -7.88 3.39
N GLY A 189 -8.45 -8.58 3.84
CA GLY A 189 -9.74 -7.99 4.19
C GLY A 189 -10.41 -8.81 5.29
N ALA A 190 -11.39 -8.22 5.96
CA ALA A 190 -12.18 -8.91 6.98
C ALA A 190 -13.38 -9.60 6.33
N ALA A 191 -13.44 -10.93 6.36
CA ALA A 191 -14.65 -11.65 6.00
C ALA A 191 -15.72 -11.52 7.11
N PRO A 192 -17.02 -11.44 6.79
CA PRO A 192 -17.61 -11.43 5.44
C PRO A 192 -17.70 -10.03 4.82
N LEU A 193 -17.17 -8.99 5.48
CA LEU A 193 -17.33 -7.59 5.08
C LEU A 193 -16.67 -7.27 3.74
N ILE A 194 -15.51 -7.88 3.47
CA ILE A 194 -14.82 -7.81 2.19
C ILE A 194 -14.75 -9.23 1.64
N PRO A 195 -15.62 -9.58 0.68
CA PRO A 195 -15.61 -10.86 0.03
C PRO A 195 -14.25 -11.18 -0.64
N ILE A 196 -13.89 -12.46 -0.66
CA ILE A 196 -12.58 -12.90 -1.17
C ILE A 196 -12.40 -12.60 -2.66
N ASP A 197 -13.47 -12.71 -3.45
CA ASP A 197 -13.50 -12.41 -4.88
C ASP A 197 -13.17 -10.93 -5.17
N ILE A 198 -13.58 -10.01 -4.30
CA ILE A 198 -13.19 -8.60 -4.41
C ILE A 198 -11.68 -8.42 -4.21
N LEU A 199 -11.08 -9.15 -3.26
CA LEU A 199 -9.63 -9.11 -3.03
C LEU A 199 -8.85 -9.76 -4.17
N GLU A 200 -9.37 -10.85 -4.74
CA GLU A 200 -8.77 -11.54 -5.89
C GLU A 200 -8.82 -10.68 -7.16
N ASN A 201 -9.96 -10.06 -7.45
CA ASN A 201 -10.08 -9.14 -8.58
C ASN A 201 -9.13 -7.94 -8.43
N LEU A 202 -9.10 -7.31 -7.25
CA LEU A 202 -8.20 -6.19 -7.01
C LEU A 202 -6.72 -6.59 -7.14
N ARG A 203 -6.36 -7.80 -6.70
CA ARG A 203 -5.02 -8.38 -6.87
C ARG A 203 -4.70 -8.54 -8.35
N ASP A 204 -5.56 -9.20 -9.10
CA ASP A 204 -5.32 -9.57 -10.49
C ASP A 204 -5.24 -8.32 -11.38
N ASP A 205 -6.14 -7.35 -11.18
CA ASP A 205 -6.11 -6.07 -11.88
C ASP A 205 -4.87 -5.26 -11.51
N THR A 206 -4.42 -5.28 -10.25
CA THR A 206 -3.16 -4.61 -9.86
C THR A 206 -1.96 -5.25 -10.56
N MET A 207 -1.91 -6.59 -10.62
CA MET A 207 -0.82 -7.29 -11.31
C MET A 207 -0.82 -6.98 -12.81
N GLN A 208 -2.00 -6.91 -13.44
CA GLN A 208 -2.13 -6.50 -14.82
C GLN A 208 -1.59 -5.08 -15.05
N LYS A 209 -1.94 -4.12 -14.19
CA LYS A 209 -1.42 -2.74 -14.28
C LYS A 209 0.09 -2.67 -14.08
N LEU A 210 0.64 -3.47 -13.16
CA LEU A 210 2.09 -3.54 -12.96
C LEU A 210 2.81 -4.12 -14.19
N HIS A 211 2.29 -5.17 -14.80
CA HIS A 211 2.89 -5.72 -16.02
C HIS A 211 2.88 -4.69 -17.16
N GLN A 212 1.76 -3.98 -17.34
CA GLN A 212 1.68 -2.88 -18.30
C GLN A 212 2.75 -1.79 -18.03
N MET A 213 2.97 -1.43 -16.77
CA MET A 213 4.01 -0.46 -16.39
C MET A 213 5.44 -0.96 -16.68
N ILE A 214 5.67 -2.28 -16.61
CA ILE A 214 7.00 -2.89 -16.81
C ILE A 214 7.33 -3.06 -18.30
N GLU A 215 6.33 -3.41 -19.11
CA GLU A 215 6.50 -3.76 -20.53
C GLU A 215 6.60 -2.54 -21.46
N ASP A 216 5.91 -1.43 -21.15
CA ASP A 216 6.00 -0.14 -21.84
C ASP A 216 7.26 0.65 -21.41
#